data_AF-A0A430PXI7-F1
#
_entry.id   AF-A0A430PXI7-F1
#
_cell.length_a   1.000
_cell.length_b   1.000
_cell.length_c   1.000
_cell.angle_alpha   90.00
_cell.angle_beta   90.00
_cell.angle_gamma   90.00
#
_symmetry.space_group_name_H-M   'P 1'
#
loop_
_entity.id
_entity.type
_entity.pdbx_description
1 polymer ?
#
loop_
_entity_poly.entity_id
_entity_poly.type
_entity_poly.pdbx_seq_one_letter_code
_entity_poly.pdbx_strand_id
1 'polypeptide(L)' 'MLGGVGSEVILNALKKKLGIEPGQTTPDKMFTLTEVECLGACVNAPMMQINDDYYVGF' A
#
# COMPACT_ATOMS: atom_id res chain seq x y z
N MET A 1 11.62 -1.77 3.28
CA MET A 1 12.52 -1.13 2.28
C MET A 1 11.85 -1.21 0.92
N LEU A 2 10.95 -0.27 0.59
CA LEU A 2 10.08 -0.31 -0.61
C LEU A 2 10.75 0.20 -1.90
N GLY A 3 12.05 -0.02 -2.11
CA GLY A 3 12.85 0.57 -3.17
C GLY A 3 12.64 0.01 -4.59
N GLY A 4 11.43 -0.40 -4.95
CA GLY A 4 11.04 -0.84 -6.30
C GLY A 4 10.26 0.22 -7.09
N VAL A 5 9.85 -0.12 -8.33
CA VAL A 5 9.09 0.74 -9.26
C VAL A 5 7.80 1.32 -8.65
N GLY A 6 7.88 2.52 -8.05
CA GLY A 6 6.72 3.37 -7.74
C GLY A 6 5.95 3.06 -6.45
N SER A 7 6.32 2.04 -5.67
CA SER A 7 5.67 1.69 -4.39
C SER A 7 5.67 2.84 -3.38
N GLU A 8 6.76 3.61 -3.35
CA GLU A 8 6.91 4.76 -2.44
C GLU A 8 5.97 5.92 -2.79
N VAL A 9 5.67 6.11 -4.09
CA VAL A 9 4.73 7.15 -4.56
C VAL A 9 3.32 6.82 -4.11
N ILE A 10 2.91 5.56 -4.25
CA ILE A 10 1.60 5.08 -3.81
C ILE A 10 1.47 5.20 -2.29
N LEU A 11 2.50 4.79 -1.54
CA LEU A 11 2.51 4.92 -0.09
C LEU A 11 2.34 6.37 0.35
N ASN A 12 3.10 7.30 -0.24
CA ASN A 12 3.00 8.72 0.07
C ASN A 12 1.63 9.32 -0.31
N ALA A 13 1.04 8.88 -1.42
CA ALA A 13 -0.31 9.28 -1.81
C ALA A 13 -1.36 8.79 -0.80
N LEU A 14 -1.24 7.54 -0.32
CA LEU A 14 -2.11 6.97 0.71
C LEU A 14 -1.96 7.69 2.05
N LYS A 15 -0.73 7.95 2.51
CA LYS A 15 -0.46 8.74 3.71
C LYS A 15 -1.13 10.11 3.63
N LYS A 16 -0.99 10.81 2.49
CA LYS A 16 -1.60 12.12 2.27
C LYS A 16 -3.13 12.08 2.21
N LYS A 17 -3.71 11.02 1.65
CA LYS A 17 -5.17 10.87 1.47
C LYS A 17 -5.87 10.40 2.74
N LEU A 18 -5.29 9.45 3.46
CA LEU A 18 -5.87 8.85 4.66
C LEU A 18 -5.40 9.54 5.95
N GLY A 19 -4.30 10.31 5.91
CA GLY A 19 -3.78 11.04 7.06
C GLY A 19 -3.18 10.14 8.15
N ILE A 20 -2.78 8.91 7.80
CA ILE A 20 -2.23 7.91 8.72
C ILE A 20 -0.86 7.43 8.25
N GLU A 21 -0.04 6.96 9.20
CA GLU A 21 1.25 6.34 8.92
C GLU A 21 1.13 4.82 8.74
N PRO A 22 2.12 4.16 8.09
CA PRO A 22 2.15 2.70 7.99
C PRO A 22 2.17 2.07 9.39
N GLY A 23 1.33 1.05 9.58
CA GLY A 23 1.07 0.42 10.87
C GLY A 23 -0.08 1.04 11.66
N GLN A 24 -0.76 2.07 11.13
CA GLN A 24 -1.92 2.69 11.80
C GLN A 24 -3.24 2.33 11.12
N THR A 25 -4.30 2.39 11.91
CA THR A 25 -5.68 2.28 11.46
C THR A 25 -6.32 3.68 11.48
N THR A 26 -7.12 3.99 10.46
CA THR A 26 -7.86 5.25 10.40
C THR A 26 -8.84 5.38 11.57
N PRO A 27 -9.18 6.61 12.00
CA PRO A 27 -10.08 6.83 13.15
C PRO A 27 -11.48 6.24 12.98
N ASP A 28 -11.93 6.12 11.73
CA ASP A 28 -13.20 5.50 11.34
C ASP A 28 -13.15 3.95 11.34
N LYS A 29 -11.99 3.36 11.64
CA LYS A 29 -11.71 1.91 11.64
C LYS A 29 -11.99 1.21 10.30
N MET A 30 -12.04 1.96 9.21
CA MET A 30 -12.32 1.42 7.88
C MET A 30 -11.06 0.91 7.18
N PHE A 31 -9.90 1.53 7.41
CA PHE A 31 -8.66 1.22 6.70
C PHE A 31 -7.49 1.06 7.67
N THR A 32 -6.70 0.01 7.46
CA THR A 32 -5.40 -0.16 8.13
C THR A 32 -4.31 -0.11 7.07
N LEU A 33 -3.41 0.87 7.17
CA LEU A 33 -2.29 0.98 6.27
C LEU A 33 -1.16 0.11 6.83
N THR A 34 -0.71 -0.90 6.10
CA THR A 34 0.43 -1.73 6.52
C THR A 34 1.44 -1.83 5.38
N GLU A 35 2.71 -1.57 5.71
CA GLU A 35 3.81 -1.86 4.80
C GLU A 35 4.15 -3.35 4.93
N VAL A 36 4.08 -4.04 3.81
CA VAL A 36 4.52 -5.42 3.67
C VAL A 36 5.62 -5.44 2.62
N GLU A 37 6.54 -6.39 2.76
CA GLU A 37 7.66 -6.54 1.84
C GLU A 37 7.17 -7.22 0.54
N CYS A 38 7.59 -8.44 0.24
CA CYS A 38 7.22 -9.10 -1.01
C CYS A 38 5.81 -9.73 -0.95
N LEU A 39 4.92 -9.29 -1.84
CA LEU A 39 3.61 -9.90 -2.08
C LEU A 39 3.62 -10.88 -3.28
N GLY A 40 4.80 -11.24 -3.80
CA GLY A 40 4.94 -12.26 -4.84
C GLY A 40 4.48 -11.87 -6.24
N ALA A 41 4.02 -10.64 -6.47
CA ALA A 41 3.52 -10.15 -7.75
C ALA A 41 4.49 -9.18 -8.47
N CYS A 42 5.80 -9.41 -8.36
CA CYS A 42 6.83 -8.51 -8.91
C CYS A 42 6.69 -8.25 -10.42
N VAL A 43 6.10 -9.18 -11.16
CA VAL A 43 5.83 -9.05 -12.61
C VAL A 43 4.81 -7.96 -12.95
N ASN A 44 3.93 -7.59 -12.01
CA ASN A 44 2.90 -6.58 -12.18
C ASN A 44 3.05 -5.41 -11.21
N ALA A 45 4.26 -5.16 -10.74
CA ALA A 45 4.54 -3.98 -9.92
C ALA A 45 4.24 -2.68 -10.70
N PRO A 46 3.77 -1.60 -10.04
CA PRO A 46 3.41 -1.51 -8.62
C PRO A 46 2.08 -2.21 -8.29
N MET A 47 1.98 -2.74 -7.07
CA MET A 47 0.82 -3.51 -6.61
C MET A 47 0.42 -3.15 -5.18
N MET A 48 -0.87 -3.33 -4.87
CA MET A 48 -1.45 -3.11 -3.56
C MET A 48 -2.45 -4.23 -3.26
N GLN A 49 -2.42 -4.73 -2.04
CA GLN A 49 -3.44 -5.65 -1.55
C GLN A 49 -4.46 -4.87 -0.71
N ILE A 50 -5.74 -5.03 -1.02
CA ILE A 50 -6.85 -4.50 -0.21
C ILE A 50 -7.70 -5.69 0.18
N ASN A 51 -7.70 -6.03 1.47
CA ASN A 51 -8.27 -7.28 1.98
C ASN A 51 -7.65 -8.50 1.26
N ASP A 52 -8.45 -9.33 0.60
CA ASP A 52 -8.00 -10.52 -0.12
C ASP A 52 -7.76 -10.29 -1.62
N ASP A 53 -7.99 -9.06 -2.11
CA ASP A 53 -7.87 -8.72 -3.52
C ASP A 53 -6.54 -8.02 -3.84
N TYR A 54 -5.91 -8.49 -4.91
CA TYR A 54 -4.71 -7.87 -5.48
C TYR A 54 -5.07 -6.86 -6.57
N TYR A 55 -4.67 -5.62 -6.35
CA TYR A 55 -4.77 -4.54 -7.32
C TYR A 55 -3.38 -4.33 -7.94
N VAL A 56 -3.28 -4.51 -9.26
CA VAL A 56 -2.01 -4.46 -10.02
C VAL A 56 -2.19 -3.64 -11.30
N GLY A 57 -1.13 -2.96 -11.76
CA GLY A 57 -1.05 -2.41 -13.13
C GLY A 57 -1.76 -1.08 -13.40
N PHE A 58 -1.64 -0.09 -12.50
CA PHE A 58 -2.14 1.29 -12.69
C PHE A 58 -1.07 2.23 -13.22
#